data_AF-A0A6G1L580-F1
#
_entry.id   AF-A0A6G1L580-F1
#
_cell.length_a   1.000
_cell.length_b   1.000
_cell.length_c   1.000
_cell.angle_alpha   90.00
_cell.angle_beta   90.00
_cell.angle_gamma   90.00
#
_symmetry.space_group_name_H-M   'P 1'
#
loop_
_entity.id
_entity.type
_entity.pdbx_description
1 polymer ?
#
loop_
_entity_poly.entity_id
_entity_poly.type
_entity_poly.pdbx_seq_one_letter_code
_entity_poly.pdbx_strand_id
1 'polypeptide(L)'
;MPSIPLHPPAKARSWDTANSLPQLLQTPSGLAIVEIQGTINSTTTPPPPPQAVMQNGMLDGSLHVGKLMFPLYDPSNGAEDTAWHKRVYLYVGRHQRVTGEVKKLAKPLAVVRRKEGTRESEELEVAEIIFYKILFAHRPEPVGQNSTVG
;
A
#
# COMPACT_ATOMS: atom_id res chain seq x y z
N MET A 1 -11.04 29.12 18.79
CA MET A 1 -10.92 27.82 18.11
C MET A 1 -9.47 27.39 18.20
N PRO A 2 -9.14 26.22 18.77
CA PRO A 2 -7.77 25.72 18.72
C PRO A 2 -7.36 25.46 17.26
N SER A 3 -6.12 25.79 16.91
CA SER A 3 -5.56 25.58 15.57
C SER A 3 -4.28 24.75 15.67
N ILE A 4 -4.16 23.75 14.79
CA ILE A 4 -2.98 22.89 14.68
C ILE A 4 -2.27 23.20 13.35
N PRO A 5 -0.98 23.57 13.35
CA PRO A 5 -0.25 23.87 12.12
C PRO A 5 -0.06 22.60 11.27
N LEU A 6 -0.22 22.75 9.96
CA LEU A 6 0.04 21.71 8.96
C LEU A 6 1.23 22.12 8.09
N HIS A 7 2.28 21.31 8.12
CA HIS A 7 3.51 21.53 7.37
C HIS A 7 3.50 20.77 6.04
N PRO A 8 4.19 21.30 5.00
CA PRO A 8 4.44 20.57 3.77
C PRO A 8 5.37 19.37 4.01
N PRO A 9 5.50 18.44 3.03
CA PRO A 9 6.37 17.28 3.19
C PRO A 9 7.84 17.64 3.46
N ALA A 10 8.50 16.86 4.32
CA ALA A 10 9.91 17.03 4.64
C ALA A 10 10.81 16.88 3.38
N LYS A 11 11.82 17.76 3.26
CA LYS A 11 12.74 17.81 2.10
C LYS A 11 13.72 16.64 2.04
N ALA A 12 14.13 16.11 3.19
CA ALA A 12 15.09 15.01 3.29
C ALA A 12 14.34 13.66 3.30
N ARG A 13 13.98 13.16 2.13
CA ARG A 13 13.53 11.77 1.99
C ARG A 13 14.59 11.01 1.21
N SER A 14 15.29 10.09 1.87
CA SER A 14 16.20 9.16 1.21
C SER A 14 15.36 8.12 0.46
N TRP A 15 15.46 8.15 -0.86
CA TRP A 15 14.66 7.34 -1.78
C TRP A 15 15.51 6.22 -2.37
N ASP A 16 15.85 5.23 -1.55
CA ASP A 16 16.59 4.06 -2.01
C ASP A 16 15.88 2.80 -1.55
N THR A 17 14.77 2.48 -2.21
CA THR A 17 14.24 1.13 -2.20
C THR A 17 13.83 0.75 -3.62
N ALA A 18 14.48 -0.28 -4.15
CA ALA A 18 14.03 -0.94 -5.38
C ALA A 18 12.60 -1.43 -5.15
N ASN A 19 11.64 -0.82 -5.84
CA ASN A 19 10.23 -1.08 -5.64
C ASN A 19 9.62 -1.65 -6.92
N SER A 20 8.98 -2.81 -6.80
CA SER A 20 8.35 -3.53 -7.91
C SER A 20 6.96 -3.01 -8.29
N LEU A 21 6.43 -2.02 -7.56
CA LEU A 21 5.18 -1.37 -7.92
C LEU A 21 5.34 -0.53 -9.20
N PRO A 22 4.30 -0.40 -10.03
CA PRO A 22 4.29 0.59 -11.12
C PRO A 22 4.59 2.01 -10.60
N GLN A 23 5.49 2.74 -11.26
CA GLN A 23 5.91 4.09 -10.85
C GLN A 23 4.73 5.06 -10.67
N LEU A 24 3.69 4.93 -11.49
CA LEU A 24 2.46 5.73 -11.39
C LEU A 24 1.76 5.62 -10.02
N LEU A 25 1.86 4.46 -9.38
CA LEU A 25 1.21 4.16 -8.10
C LEU A 25 2.10 4.54 -6.91
N GLN A 26 3.40 4.69 -7.13
CA GLN A 26 4.35 4.96 -6.07
C GLN A 26 4.22 6.41 -5.61
N THR A 27 4.02 6.61 -4.32
CA THR A 27 4.33 7.87 -3.65
C THR A 27 5.85 8.06 -3.63
N PRO A 28 6.37 9.26 -3.32
CA PRO A 28 7.80 9.45 -3.15
C PRO A 28 8.46 8.44 -2.20
N SER A 29 7.78 7.98 -1.15
CA SER A 29 8.29 6.92 -0.25
C SER A 29 8.16 5.48 -0.78
N GLY A 30 7.70 5.28 -2.02
CA GLY A 30 7.46 3.96 -2.58
C GLY A 30 6.18 3.28 -2.05
N LEU A 31 5.27 4.02 -1.41
CA LEU A 31 4.00 3.46 -0.95
C LEU A 31 2.94 3.55 -2.04
N ALA A 32 1.86 2.79 -1.89
CA ALA A 32 0.66 2.91 -2.71
C ALA A 32 -0.57 2.72 -1.82
N ILE A 33 -1.73 3.20 -2.27
CA ILE A 33 -2.99 2.96 -1.58
C ILE A 33 -3.76 1.81 -2.25
N VAL A 34 -4.25 0.91 -1.40
CA VAL A 34 -5.11 -0.21 -1.78
C VAL A 34 -6.45 -0.03 -1.08
N GLU A 35 -7.54 -0.07 -1.84
CA GLU A 35 -8.91 0.00 -1.35
C GLU A 35 -9.61 -1.32 -1.65
N ILE A 36 -10.13 -1.97 -0.61
CA ILE A 36 -10.84 -3.25 -0.71
C ILE A 36 -12.26 -3.04 -0.16
N GLN A 37 -13.27 -3.34 -0.97
CA GLN A 37 -14.66 -3.37 -0.51
C GLN A 37 -14.94 -4.68 0.22
N GLY A 38 -14.75 -4.67 1.53
CA GLY A 38 -14.93 -5.83 2.39
C GLY A 38 -14.01 -5.75 3.60
N THR A 39 -13.77 -6.90 4.23
CA THR A 39 -12.87 -7.02 5.38
C THR A 39 -11.80 -8.07 5.10
N ILE A 40 -10.59 -7.86 5.65
CA ILE A 40 -9.53 -8.86 5.67
C ILE A 40 -9.64 -9.60 6.99
N ASN A 41 -9.91 -10.91 6.93
CA ASN A 41 -9.88 -11.77 8.10
C ASN A 41 -8.47 -12.33 8.25
N SER A 42 -7.84 -12.10 9.40
CA SER A 42 -6.56 -12.70 9.74
C SER A 42 -6.64 -13.53 11.00
N THR A 43 -5.95 -14.66 11.01
CA THR A 43 -5.76 -15.49 12.21
C THR A 43 -4.44 -15.19 12.92
N THR A 44 -3.65 -14.20 12.48
CA THR A 44 -2.43 -13.80 13.18
C THR A 44 -2.78 -13.15 14.50
N THR A 45 -2.61 -13.89 15.58
CA THR A 45 -2.51 -13.34 16.93
C THR A 45 -1.33 -12.39 16.97
N PRO A 46 -1.51 -11.09 17.29
CA PRO A 46 -0.37 -10.24 17.59
C PRO A 46 0.38 -10.88 18.77
N PRO A 47 1.71 -11.03 18.72
CA PRO A 47 2.44 -11.58 19.86
C PRO A 47 2.14 -10.74 21.11
N PRO A 48 1.98 -11.35 22.29
CA PRO A 48 1.84 -10.59 23.53
C PRO A 48 3.12 -9.76 23.75
N PRO A 49 3.03 -8.47 24.16
CA PRO A 49 4.20 -7.78 24.68
C PRO A 49 4.49 -8.38 26.07
N PRO A 50 5.75 -8.55 26.54
CA PRO A 50 6.97 -7.80 26.21
C PRO A 50 8.20 -8.70 25.90
N GLN A 51 9.26 -8.09 25.34
CA GLN A 51 10.49 -8.70 24.80
C GLN A 51 10.38 -9.20 23.36
N ALA A 52 10.13 -8.27 22.44
CA ALA A 52 10.48 -8.48 21.04
C ALA A 52 11.98 -8.81 20.97
N VAL A 53 12.30 -10.03 20.54
CA VAL A 53 13.67 -10.42 20.22
C VAL A 53 14.10 -9.53 19.06
N MET A 54 14.91 -8.52 19.37
CA MET A 54 15.49 -7.61 18.40
C MET A 54 16.53 -8.37 17.58
N GLN A 55 16.10 -9.07 16.53
CA GLN A 55 16.99 -9.33 15.41
C GLN A 55 16.78 -8.17 14.43
N ASN A 56 17.73 -7.23 14.39
CA ASN A 56 17.76 -6.06 13.49
C ASN A 56 16.80 -4.88 13.73
N GLY A 57 16.15 -4.75 14.89
CA GLY A 57 15.52 -3.48 15.30
C GLY A 57 14.21 -3.08 14.58
N MET A 58 13.62 -3.96 13.77
CA MET A 58 12.24 -3.80 13.29
C MET A 58 11.33 -4.82 13.95
N LEU A 59 10.28 -4.31 14.60
CA LEU A 59 9.14 -5.11 15.04
C LEU A 59 8.38 -5.53 13.77
N ASP A 60 8.67 -6.70 13.20
CA ASP A 60 7.87 -7.18 12.05
C ASP A 60 6.52 -7.74 12.54
N GLY A 61 5.63 -6.80 12.91
CA GLY A 61 4.22 -7.06 13.15
C GLY A 61 3.38 -6.95 11.88
N SER A 62 4.00 -7.04 10.69
CA SER A 62 3.28 -6.92 9.44
C SER A 62 2.43 -8.16 9.16
N LEU A 63 1.20 -7.94 8.70
CA LEU A 63 0.32 -9.01 8.25
C LEU A 63 0.58 -9.29 6.77
N HIS A 64 1.08 -10.48 6.45
CA HIS A 64 1.10 -10.95 5.07
C HIS A 64 -0.32 -11.28 4.58
N VAL A 65 -0.94 -10.35 3.86
CA VAL A 65 -2.29 -10.53 3.29
C VAL A 65 -2.26 -11.42 2.03
N GLY A 66 -1.26 -11.23 1.17
CA GLY A 66 -1.18 -11.93 -0.10
C GLY A 66 -0.31 -11.21 -1.14
N LYS A 67 -0.64 -11.40 -2.43
CA LYS A 67 0.17 -10.92 -3.57
C LYS A 67 -0.63 -10.05 -4.53
N LEU A 68 -0.10 -8.86 -4.82
CA LEU A 68 -0.57 -8.01 -5.91
C LEU A 68 0.12 -8.40 -7.22
N MET A 69 -0.65 -8.44 -8.31
CA MET A 69 -0.15 -8.73 -9.65
C MET A 69 -0.76 -7.77 -10.67
N PHE A 70 0.12 -7.24 -11.53
CA PHE A 70 -0.21 -6.34 -12.63
C PHE A 70 0.05 -7.06 -13.95
N PRO A 71 -0.85 -7.96 -14.41
CA PRO A 71 -0.57 -8.89 -15.51
C PRO A 71 -0.33 -8.22 -16.86
N LEU A 72 -0.78 -6.98 -17.03
CA LEU A 72 -0.67 -6.21 -18.26
C LEU A 72 0.34 -5.06 -18.15
N TYR A 73 1.00 -4.89 -17.00
CA TYR A 73 1.98 -3.83 -16.80
C TYR A 73 3.35 -4.28 -17.30
N ASP A 74 3.93 -3.49 -18.20
CA ASP A 74 5.32 -3.62 -18.64
C ASP A 74 6.03 -2.28 -18.40
N PRO A 75 7.10 -2.23 -17.59
CA PRO A 75 7.86 -1.00 -17.35
C PRO A 75 8.56 -0.46 -18.60
N SER A 76 8.70 -1.27 -19.65
CA SER A 76 9.29 -0.87 -20.93
C SER A 76 8.30 -0.08 -21.80
N ASN A 77 7.00 -0.19 -21.52
CA ASN A 77 5.98 0.59 -22.20
C ASN A 77 6.01 2.06 -21.71
N GLY A 78 5.69 2.99 -22.60
CA GLY A 78 5.62 4.41 -22.25
C GLY A 78 4.48 4.73 -21.28
N ALA A 79 4.54 5.91 -20.64
CA ALA A 79 3.56 6.37 -19.65
C ALA A 79 2.11 6.50 -20.17
N GLU A 80 1.92 6.48 -21.49
CA GLU A 80 0.62 6.51 -22.16
C GLU A 80 -0.11 5.15 -22.11
N ASP A 81 0.60 4.07 -21.81
CA ASP A 81 -0.03 2.76 -21.63
C ASP A 81 -0.83 2.73 -20.33
N THR A 82 -2.14 2.89 -20.50
CA THR A 82 -3.13 2.84 -19.42
C THR A 82 -3.97 1.57 -19.48
N ALA A 83 -3.69 0.64 -20.41
CA ALA A 83 -4.48 -0.57 -20.57
C ALA A 83 -4.41 -1.46 -19.32
N TRP A 84 -3.24 -1.49 -18.67
CA TRP A 84 -3.02 -2.25 -17.44
C TRP A 84 -3.82 -1.72 -16.23
N HIS A 85 -4.28 -0.46 -16.25
CA HIS A 85 -5.13 0.07 -15.19
C HIS A 85 -6.45 -0.71 -15.05
N LYS A 86 -6.94 -1.30 -16.14
CA LYS A 86 -8.22 -2.01 -16.14
C LYS A 86 -8.18 -3.35 -15.41
N ARG A 87 -6.99 -3.84 -15.03
CA ARG A 87 -6.86 -5.18 -14.45
C ARG A 87 -5.66 -5.32 -13.54
N VAL A 88 -5.96 -5.48 -12.25
CA VAL A 88 -5.02 -5.85 -11.19
C VAL A 88 -5.60 -7.06 -10.45
N TYR A 89 -4.76 -8.00 -10.06
CA TYR A 89 -5.16 -9.13 -9.23
C TYR A 89 -4.57 -9.01 -7.83
N LEU A 90 -5.41 -9.23 -6.83
CA LEU A 90 -4.98 -9.50 -5.46
C LEU A 90 -5.27 -10.98 -5.17
N TYR A 91 -4.22 -11.76 -4.97
CA TYR A 91 -4.33 -13.12 -4.48
C TYR A 91 -4.28 -13.07 -2.96
N VAL A 92 -5.35 -13.52 -2.29
CA VAL A 92 -5.45 -13.57 -0.83
C VAL A 92 -5.33 -15.03 -0.39
N GLY A 93 -4.30 -15.32 0.41
CA GLY A 93 -3.94 -16.69 0.76
C GLY A 93 -3.74 -17.58 -0.47
N ARG A 94 -4.23 -18.83 -0.40
CA ARG A 94 -4.03 -19.86 -1.45
C ARG A 94 -5.22 -20.07 -2.38
N HIS A 95 -6.39 -19.53 -2.05
CA HIS A 95 -7.66 -19.99 -2.65
C HIS A 95 -8.56 -18.85 -3.15
N GLN A 96 -8.15 -17.59 -2.97
CA GLN A 96 -8.96 -16.45 -3.38
C GLN A 96 -8.17 -15.51 -4.29
N ARG A 97 -8.81 -15.09 -5.37
CA ARG A 97 -8.36 -13.99 -6.22
C ARG A 97 -9.43 -12.93 -6.28
N VAL A 98 -9.04 -11.68 -6.05
CA VAL A 98 -9.91 -10.51 -6.23
C VAL A 98 -9.42 -9.74 -7.44
N THR A 99 -10.33 -9.49 -8.38
CA THR A 99 -10.06 -8.65 -9.55
C THR A 99 -10.33 -7.20 -9.19
N GLY A 100 -9.38 -6.34 -9.53
CA GLY A 100 -9.43 -4.91 -9.29
C GLY A 100 -8.88 -4.11 -10.46
N GLU A 101 -8.78 -2.81 -10.25
CA GLU A 101 -8.36 -1.83 -11.25
C GLU A 101 -7.62 -0.66 -10.58
N VAL A 102 -6.77 0.02 -11.34
CA VAL A 102 -6.14 1.27 -10.94
C VAL A 102 -7.04 2.43 -11.35
N LYS A 103 -7.38 3.30 -10.38
CA LYS A 103 -8.17 4.50 -10.63
C LYS A 103 -7.41 5.76 -10.26
N LYS A 104 -7.43 6.73 -11.16
CA LYS A 104 -7.08 8.12 -10.84
C LYS A 104 -8.12 8.69 -9.90
N LEU A 105 -7.68 9.33 -8.83
CA LEU A 105 -8.54 9.99 -7.86
C LEU A 105 -8.98 11.34 -8.44
N ALA A 106 -10.28 11.65 -8.36
CA ALA A 106 -10.80 12.97 -8.76
C ALA A 106 -10.23 14.09 -7.88
N LYS A 107 -9.98 13.79 -6.61
CA LYS A 107 -9.29 14.66 -5.64
C LYS A 107 -8.13 13.86 -5.03
N PRO A 108 -6.88 14.34 -5.13
CA PRO A 108 -5.75 13.67 -4.50
C PRO A 108 -5.96 13.52 -2.99
N LEU A 109 -5.46 12.42 -2.44
CA LEU A 109 -5.52 12.15 -0.99
C LEU A 109 -4.18 12.53 -0.35
N ALA A 110 -4.23 13.34 0.70
CA ALA A 110 -3.07 13.62 1.53
C ALA A 110 -3.02 12.65 2.71
N VAL A 111 -1.89 11.95 2.88
CA VAL A 111 -1.57 11.23 4.11
C VAL A 111 -0.93 12.23 5.05
N VAL A 112 -1.50 12.42 6.23
CA VAL A 112 -1.01 13.36 7.23
C VAL A 112 -0.55 12.57 8.45
N ARG A 113 0.59 12.93 9.01
CA ARG A 113 1.09 12.36 10.26
C ARG A 113 1.42 13.45 11.26
N ARG A 114 1.46 13.09 12.55
CA ARG A 114 2.00 13.97 13.59
C ARG A 114 3.51 14.12 13.35
N LYS A 115 4.01 15.34 13.40
CA LYS A 115 5.44 15.61 13.29
C LYS A 115 6.12 15.19 14.59
N GLU A 116 7.23 14.49 14.48
CA GLU A 116 8.00 14.07 15.66
C GLU A 116 8.75 15.30 16.22
N GLY A 117 8.36 15.73 17.42
CA GLY A 117 8.90 16.91 18.08
C GLY A 117 8.04 17.32 19.26
N THR A 118 8.68 17.81 20.33
CA THR A 118 8.16 18.30 21.63
C THR A 118 6.70 17.98 21.95
N ARG A 119 6.47 17.12 22.96
CA ARG A 119 5.15 16.68 23.48
C ARG A 119 4.12 17.80 23.77
N GLU A 120 4.57 19.05 23.77
CA GLU A 120 3.78 20.24 24.11
C GLU A 120 3.15 20.93 22.89
N SER A 121 3.60 20.63 21.66
CA SER A 121 3.02 21.22 20.44
C SER A 121 2.54 20.13 19.49
N GLU A 122 1.22 19.99 19.35
CA GLU A 122 0.64 19.14 18.32
C GLU A 122 0.86 19.81 16.96
N GLU A 123 1.81 19.31 16.18
CA GLU A 123 2.05 19.72 14.79
C GLU A 123 1.76 18.56 13.84
N LEU A 124 1.22 18.87 12.67
CA LEU A 124 0.95 17.90 11.60
C LEU A 124 1.85 18.17 10.39
N GLU A 125 2.19 17.12 9.64
CA GLU A 125 2.86 17.24 8.36
C GLU A 125 2.24 16.33 7.30
N VAL A 126 2.24 16.78 6.06
CA VAL A 126 1.86 15.95 4.91
C VAL A 126 2.97 14.93 4.65
N ALA A 127 2.69 13.66 4.92
CA ALA A 127 3.60 12.56 4.62
C ALA A 127 3.60 12.26 3.12
N GLU A 128 2.42 12.06 2.52
CA GLU A 128 2.28 11.65 1.13
C GLU A 128 1.12 12.36 0.43
N ILE A 129 1.21 12.48 -0.89
CA ILE A 129 0.10 12.89 -1.75
C ILE A 129 -0.12 11.77 -2.76
N ILE A 130 -1.33 11.22 -2.77
CA ILE A 130 -1.70 10.06 -3.56
C ILE A 130 -2.66 10.50 -4.66
N PHE A 131 -2.32 10.17 -5.91
CA PHE A 131 -3.10 10.52 -7.10
C PHE A 131 -3.89 9.33 -7.67
N TYR A 132 -3.44 8.10 -7.38
CA TYR A 132 -4.02 6.87 -7.90
C TYR A 132 -4.24 5.87 -6.77
N LYS A 133 -5.31 5.06 -6.88
CA LYS A 133 -5.59 3.94 -5.98
C LYS A 133 -5.74 2.64 -6.74
N ILE A 134 -5.40 1.53 -6.08
CA ILE A 134 -5.77 0.19 -6.53
C ILE A 134 -7.10 -0.17 -5.86
N LEU A 135 -8.16 -0.36 -6.63
CA LEU A 135 -9.51 -0.64 -6.14
C LEU A 135 -9.91 -2.09 -6.40
N PHE A 136 -10.30 -2.79 -5.35
CA PHE A 136 -10.90 -4.11 -5.38
C PHE A 136 -12.36 -4.02 -4.92
N ALA A 137 -13.28 -3.85 -5.88
CA ALA A 137 -14.71 -3.73 -5.63
C ALA A 137 -15.52 -4.99 -5.97
N HIS A 138 -14.89 -5.98 -6.63
CA HIS A 138 -15.55 -7.21 -7.05
C HIS A 138 -15.47 -8.29 -5.98
N ARG A 139 -16.40 -9.25 -6.05
CA ARG A 139 -16.40 -10.42 -5.16
C ARG A 139 -15.13 -11.27 -5.42
N PRO A 140 -14.52 -11.85 -4.36
CA PRO A 140 -13.44 -12.81 -4.54
C PRO A 140 -13.91 -14.03 -5.35
N GLU A 141 -13.06 -14.45 -6.29
CA GLU A 141 -13.23 -15.66 -7.07
C GLU A 141 -12.38 -16.80 -6.46
N PRO A 142 -12.89 -18.04 -6.41
CA PRO A 142 -12.08 -19.18 -6.01
C PRO A 142 -10.99 -19.44 -7.05
N VAL A 143 -9.79 -19.77 -6.59
CA VAL A 143 -8.72 -20.29 -7.46
C VAL A 143 -8.46 -21.75 -7.14
N GLY A 144 -8.45 -22.59 -8.18
CA GLY A 144 -8.07 -24.00 -8.04
C GLY A 144 -6.56 -24.14 -7.81
N GLN A 145 -6.16 -25.17 -7.07
CA GLN A 145 -4.77 -25.65 -7.10
C GLN A 145 -4.54 -26.32 -8.45
N ASN A 146 -4.23 -25.56 -9.49
CA ASN A 146 -3.62 -26.19 -10.65
C ASN A 146 -2.17 -26.50 -10.27
N SER A 147 -1.96 -27.78 -9.94
CA SER A 147 -0.69 -28.46 -9.75
C SER A 147 0.37 -27.93 -10.71
N THR A 148 1.42 -27.31 -10.19
CA THR A 148 2.69 -27.26 -10.91
C THR A 148 3.57 -28.32 -10.27
N VAL A 149 3.59 -29.49 -10.90
CA VAL A 149 4.75 -30.36 -10.87
C VAL A 149 5.86 -29.60 -11.58
N GLY A 150 6.97 -29.39 -10.87
CA GLY A 150 8.23 -28.88 -11.37
C GLY A 150 9.31 -29.32 -10.41
#